data_AF-A0AB35YEL4-F1
#
_entry.id   AF-A0AB35YEL4-F1
#
_cell.length_a   1.000
_cell.length_b   1.000
_cell.length_c   1.000
_cell.angle_alpha   90.00
_cell.angle_beta   90.00
_cell.angle_gamma   90.00
#
_symmetry.space_group_name_H-M   'P 1'
#
loop_
_entity.id
_entity.type
_entity.pdbx_description
1 polymer ?
#
loop_
_entity_poly.entity_id
_entity_poly.type
_entity_poly.pdbx_seq_one_letter_code
_entity_poly.pdbx_strand_id
1 'polypeptide(L)'
;MIKAEQRQLLHKYLLLELAVKSVQHDYRFAEQFKMKIVFVPLMDALLKDLRQEYFDLKRQLNQQHIRVVGWHRVDEYFSDVQIATAGNDVVLRYANQALKTQVEKLVLRYLDK
;
A
#
# COMPACT_ATOMS: atom_id res chain seq x y z
N MET A 1 -22.51 -3.84 -4.65
CA MET A 1 -21.98 -4.20 -3.31
C MET A 1 -20.65 -4.93 -3.52
N ILE A 2 -19.56 -4.53 -2.86
CA ILE A 2 -18.26 -5.19 -2.99
C ILE A 2 -18.34 -6.62 -2.42
N LYS A 3 -17.91 -7.62 -3.19
CA LYS A 3 -17.83 -9.01 -2.70
C LYS A 3 -16.65 -9.18 -1.73
N ALA A 4 -16.70 -10.20 -0.87
CA ALA A 4 -15.66 -10.45 0.14
C ALA A 4 -14.25 -10.61 -0.46
N GLU A 5 -14.13 -11.33 -1.58
CA GLU A 5 -12.86 -11.52 -2.30
C GLU A 5 -12.31 -10.20 -2.85
N GLN A 6 -13.17 -9.36 -3.42
CA GLN A 6 -12.79 -8.05 -3.94
C GLN A 6 -12.31 -7.12 -2.82
N ARG A 7 -12.93 -7.23 -1.64
CA ARG A 7 -12.50 -6.49 -0.44
C ARG A 7 -11.12 -6.92 0.03
N GLN A 8 -10.80 -8.21 -0.03
CA GLN A 8 -9.47 -8.71 0.31
C GLN A 8 -8.41 -8.22 -0.69
N LEU A 9 -8.70 -8.29 -1.99
CA LEU A 9 -7.81 -7.77 -3.04
C LEU A 9 -7.57 -6.28 -2.88
N LEU A 10 -8.62 -5.51 -2.62
CA LEU A 10 -8.55 -4.09 -2.36
C LEU A 10 -7.71 -3.77 -1.12
N HIS A 11 -7.94 -4.51 -0.02
CA HIS A 11 -7.15 -4.35 1.20
C HIS A 11 -5.66 -4.61 0.96
N LYS A 12 -5.33 -5.67 0.23
CA LYS A 12 -3.95 -5.99 -0.15
C LYS A 12 -3.33 -4.89 -1.02
N TYR A 13 -4.08 -4.37 -1.99
CA TYR A 13 -3.67 -3.25 -2.83
C TYR A 13 -3.35 -1.99 -1.99
N LEU A 14 -4.21 -1.64 -1.02
CA LEU A 14 -3.98 -0.49 -0.14
C LEU A 14 -2.71 -0.65 0.69
N LEU A 15 -2.47 -1.85 1.23
CA LEU A 15 -1.24 -2.12 1.99
C LEU A 15 0.01 -2.00 1.11
N LEU A 16 -0.03 -2.47 -0.14
CA LEU A 16 1.09 -2.31 -1.09
C LEU A 16 1.33 -0.86 -1.45
N GLU A 17 0.27 -0.07 -1.68
CA GLU A 17 0.39 1.36 -1.94
C GLU A 17 1.11 2.08 -0.79
N LEU A 18 0.70 1.79 0.46
CA LEU A 18 1.31 2.36 1.65
C LEU A 18 2.76 1.88 1.85
N ALA A 19 3.03 0.59 1.59
CA ALA A 19 4.38 0.04 1.66
C ALA A 19 5.33 0.73 0.67
N VAL A 20 4.91 0.89 -0.59
CA VAL A 20 5.69 1.61 -1.61
C VAL A 20 5.98 3.04 -1.14
N LYS A 21 4.97 3.77 -0.64
CA LYS A 21 5.16 5.13 -0.13
C LYS A 21 6.10 5.19 1.06
N SER A 22 6.02 4.24 1.99
CA SER A 22 6.91 4.16 3.16
C SER A 22 8.35 3.93 2.74
N VAL A 23 8.60 2.91 1.91
CA VAL A 23 9.96 2.61 1.44
C VAL A 23 10.53 3.75 0.59
N GLN A 24 9.71 4.41 -0.25
CA GLN A 24 10.12 5.60 -0.99
C GLN A 24 10.46 6.78 -0.08
N HIS A 25 9.76 6.94 1.04
CA HIS A 25 10.06 7.96 2.02
C HIS A 25 11.42 7.69 2.67
N ASP A 26 11.62 6.47 3.16
CA ASP A 26 12.87 6.04 3.81
C ASP A 26 14.06 6.09 2.86
N TYR A 27 13.85 5.77 1.58
CA TYR A 27 14.87 5.80 0.54
C TYR A 27 15.53 7.19 0.46
N ARG A 28 14.74 8.26 0.54
CA ARG A 28 15.25 9.64 0.51
C ARG A 28 16.19 9.96 1.67
N PHE A 29 15.98 9.34 2.83
CA PHE A 29 16.87 9.48 3.98
C PHE A 29 18.10 8.58 3.84
N ALA A 30 17.94 7.37 3.31
CA ALA A 30 19.04 6.43 3.11
C ALA A 30 20.12 6.98 2.18
N GLU A 31 19.76 7.81 1.20
CA GLU A 31 20.73 8.48 0.32
C GLU A 31 21.69 9.43 1.07
N GLN A 32 21.31 9.88 2.27
CA GLN A 32 22.14 10.74 3.13
C GLN A 32 23.15 9.94 3.97
N PHE A 33 23.03 8.62 4.04
CA PHE A 33 23.91 7.79 4.85
C PHE A 33 25.29 7.63 4.23
N LYS A 34 26.33 7.58 5.08
CA LYS A 34 27.71 7.28 4.66
C LYS A 34 27.82 5.92 3.96
N MET A 35 27.01 4.95 4.37
CA MET A 35 26.97 3.58 3.84
C MET A 35 25.86 3.34 2.82
N LYS A 36 25.34 4.39 2.16
CA LYS A 36 24.23 4.29 1.21
C LYS A 36 24.40 3.25 0.10
N ILE A 37 25.64 2.94 -0.29
CA ILE A 37 25.95 1.94 -1.32
C ILE A 37 25.44 0.54 -0.97
N VAL A 38 25.24 0.22 0.31
CA VAL A 38 24.66 -1.06 0.76
C VAL A 38 23.14 -0.99 0.80
N PHE A 39 22.58 0.11 1.33
CA PHE A 39 21.14 0.23 1.56
C PHE A 39 20.36 0.55 0.28
N VAL A 40 20.87 1.43 -0.58
CA VAL A 40 20.17 1.88 -1.79
C VAL A 40 19.82 0.71 -2.72
N PRO A 41 20.75 -0.20 -3.08
CA PRO A 41 20.41 -1.33 -3.95
C PRO A 41 19.37 -2.28 -3.33
N LEU A 42 19.43 -2.49 -2.01
CA LEU A 42 18.44 -3.31 -1.29
C LEU A 42 17.05 -2.68 -1.38
N MET A 43 16.95 -1.37 -1.16
CA MET A 43 15.70 -0.63 -1.25
C MET A 43 15.17 -0.55 -2.69
N ASP A 44 16.05 -0.43 -3.68
CA ASP A 44 15.68 -0.46 -5.10
C ASP A 44 15.06 -1.81 -5.49
N ALA A 45 15.67 -2.92 -5.07
CA ALA A 45 15.14 -4.27 -5.29
C ALA A 45 13.77 -4.43 -4.62
N LEU A 46 13.67 -4.04 -3.35
CA LEU A 46 12.41 -4.06 -2.60
C LEU A 46 11.30 -3.23 -3.28
N LEU A 47 11.63 -2.02 -3.73
CA LEU A 47 10.68 -1.14 -4.43
C LEU A 47 10.25 -1.72 -5.77
N LYS A 48 11.15 -2.39 -6.50
CA LYS A 48 10.82 -3.05 -7.76
C LYS A 48 9.76 -4.13 -7.55
N ASP A 49 9.97 -5.01 -6.56
CA ASP A 49 9.07 -6.11 -6.28
C ASP A 49 7.70 -5.63 -5.78
N LEU A 50 7.69 -4.67 -4.84
CA LEU A 50 6.46 -4.06 -4.33
C LEU A 50 5.67 -3.37 -5.44
N ARG A 51 6.34 -2.62 -6.33
CA ARG A 51 5.69 -1.91 -7.44
C ARG A 51 5.11 -2.88 -8.45
N GLN A 52 5.81 -3.97 -8.77
CA GLN A 52 5.30 -4.97 -9.70
C GLN A 52 3.97 -5.55 -9.20
N GLU A 53 3.94 -6.02 -7.96
CA GLU A 53 2.71 -6.59 -7.38
C GLU A 53 1.60 -5.54 -7.21
N TYR A 54 1.96 -4.30 -6.88
CA TYR A 54 1.02 -3.17 -6.86
C TYR A 54 0.38 -2.93 -8.23
N PHE A 55 1.15 -2.91 -9.32
CA PHE A 55 0.62 -2.69 -10.66
C PHE A 55 -0.29 -3.84 -11.12
N ASP A 56 0.06 -5.07 -10.79
CA ASP A 56 -0.75 -6.25 -11.11
C ASP A 56 -2.11 -6.18 -10.40
N LEU A 57 -2.13 -5.89 -9.09
CA LEU A 57 -3.38 -5.72 -8.35
C LEU A 57 -4.18 -4.50 -8.83
N LYS A 58 -3.52 -3.39 -9.15
CA LYS A 58 -4.19 -2.20 -9.71
C LYS A 58 -4.93 -2.56 -10.99
N ARG A 59 -4.29 -3.33 -11.87
CA ARG A 59 -4.89 -3.80 -13.12
C ARG A 59 -6.09 -4.70 -12.86
N GLN A 60 -5.98 -5.65 -11.92
CA GLN A 60 -7.09 -6.53 -11.55
C GLN A 60 -8.29 -5.76 -10.97
N LEU A 61 -8.06 -4.76 -10.10
CA LEU A 61 -9.12 -3.93 -9.53
C LEU A 61 -9.81 -3.07 -10.62
N ASN A 62 -9.02 -2.50 -11.54
CA ASN A 62 -9.55 -1.72 -12.65
C ASN A 62 -10.43 -2.57 -13.59
N GLN A 63 -10.06 -3.82 -13.86
CA GLN A 63 -10.88 -4.77 -14.64
C GLN A 63 -12.24 -5.06 -13.97
N GLN A 64 -12.29 -4.94 -12.64
CA GLN A 64 -13.52 -5.10 -11.86
C GLN A 64 -14.24 -3.77 -11.62
N HIS A 65 -13.80 -2.68 -12.27
CA HIS A 65 -14.31 -1.33 -12.11
C HIS A 65 -14.26 -0.83 -10.65
N ILE A 66 -13.24 -1.23 -9.89
CA ILE A 66 -12.98 -0.79 -8.52
C ILE A 66 -11.77 0.15 -8.53
N ARG A 67 -11.92 1.35 -7.97
CA ARG A 67 -10.84 2.33 -7.86
C ARG A 67 -10.83 2.97 -6.48
N VAL A 68 -9.63 3.22 -5.96
CA VAL A 68 -9.43 4.04 -4.75
C VAL A 68 -9.45 5.50 -5.17
N VAL A 69 -10.34 6.30 -4.57
CA VAL A 69 -10.54 7.71 -4.90
C VAL A 69 -9.66 8.60 -4.03
N GLY A 70 -9.56 8.30 -2.73
CA GLY A 70 -8.77 9.12 -1.83
C GLY A 70 -8.74 8.61 -0.39
N TRP A 71 -7.81 9.16 0.35
CA TRP A 71 -7.64 8.96 1.79
C TRP A 71 -8.06 10.23 2.53
N HIS A 72 -8.88 10.07 3.56
CA HIS A 72 -9.29 11.16 4.43
C HIS A 72 -8.97 10.82 5.89
N ARG A 73 -8.11 11.61 6.52
CA ARG A 73 -7.82 11.43 7.94
C ARG A 73 -9.02 11.91 8.74
N VAL A 74 -9.60 11.02 9.55
CA VAL A 74 -10.75 11.35 10.40
C VAL A 74 -10.25 11.98 11.68
N ASP A 75 -9.29 11.33 12.34
CA ASP A 75 -8.67 11.77 13.58
C ASP A 75 -7.25 11.20 13.72
N GLU A 76 -6.73 11.14 14.95
CA GLU A 76 -5.41 10.56 15.23
C GLU A 76 -5.34 9.05 15.02
N TYR A 77 -6.45 8.34 15.24
CA TYR A 77 -6.52 6.89 15.27
C TYR A 77 -7.13 6.27 14.02
N PHE A 78 -7.93 7.02 13.25
CA PHE A 78 -8.68 6.52 12.12
C PHE A 78 -8.49 7.32 10.83
N SER A 79 -8.52 6.60 9.71
CA SER A 79 -8.56 7.14 8.36
C SER A 79 -9.61 6.43 7.52
N ASP A 80 -10.31 7.19 6.71
CA ASP A 80 -11.32 6.70 5.77
C ASP A 80 -10.74 6.63 4.36
N VAL A 81 -11.03 5.54 3.67
CA VAL A 81 -10.67 5.32 2.27
C VAL A 81 -11.94 5.32 1.43
N GLN A 82 -12.02 6.26 0.50
CA GLN A 82 -13.10 6.35 -0.47
C GLN A 82 -12.81 5.46 -1.66
N ILE A 83 -13.76 4.59 -2.00
CA ILE A 83 -13.64 3.60 -3.07
C ILE A 83 -14.81 3.78 -4.01
N ALA A 84 -14.53 4.01 -5.28
CA ALA A 84 -15.56 4.03 -6.31
C ALA A 84 -15.66 2.67 -6.97
N THR A 85 -16.89 2.20 -7.13
CA THR A 85 -17.22 0.96 -7.84
C THR A 85 -18.21 1.25 -8.96
N ALA A 86 -18.42 0.30 -9.89
CA ALA A 86 -19.41 0.45 -10.96
C ALA A 86 -20.85 0.71 -10.47
N GLY A 87 -21.16 0.35 -9.22
CA GLY A 87 -22.49 0.54 -8.64
C GLY A 87 -22.58 1.76 -7.75
N ASN A 88 -21.82 1.77 -6.65
CA ASN A 88 -21.87 2.80 -5.62
C ASN A 88 -20.48 3.10 -5.05
N ASP A 89 -20.29 4.31 -4.58
CA ASP A 89 -19.11 4.68 -3.79
C ASP A 89 -19.24 4.12 -2.36
N VAL A 90 -18.14 3.55 -1.87
CA VAL A 90 -18.04 2.92 -0.55
C VAL A 90 -16.93 3.59 0.24
N VAL A 91 -17.17 3.86 1.51
CA VAL A 91 -16.16 4.34 2.44
C VAL A 91 -15.75 3.21 3.38
N LEU A 92 -14.45 2.94 3.47
CA LEU A 92 -13.89 1.99 4.44
C LEU A 92 -13.07 2.72 5.49
N ARG A 93 -13.43 2.53 6.76
CA ARG A 93 -12.68 3.07 7.90
C ARG A 93 -11.58 2.11 8.34
N TYR A 94 -10.39 2.63 8.54
CA TYR A 94 -9.23 1.89 9.00
C TYR A 94 -8.65 2.49 10.28
N ALA A 95 -8.21 1.63 11.20
CA ALA A 95 -7.38 2.04 12.32
C ALA A 95 -5.94 2.26 11.84
N ASN A 96 -5.41 3.45 12.07
CA ASN A 96 -4.08 3.89 11.65
C ASN A 96 -2.99 2.98 12.20
N GLN A 97 -3.09 2.59 13.47
CA GLN A 97 -2.10 1.71 14.11
C GLN A 97 -2.09 0.32 13.47
N ALA A 98 -3.26 -0.24 13.16
CA ALA A 98 -3.36 -1.55 12.51
C ALA A 98 -2.77 -1.51 11.09
N LEU A 99 -3.02 -0.43 10.34
CA LEU A 99 -2.42 -0.24 9.01
C LEU A 99 -0.90 -0.22 9.08
N LYS A 100 -0.31 0.57 10.00
CA LYS A 100 1.15 0.62 10.20
C LYS A 100 1.73 -0.76 10.44
N THR A 101 1.18 -1.50 11.39
CA THR A 101 1.64 -2.87 11.71
C THR A 101 1.52 -3.82 10.52
N GLN A 102 0.44 -3.73 9.74
CA GLN A 102 0.27 -4.61 8.57
C GLN A 102 1.22 -4.25 7.42
N VAL A 103 1.50 -2.96 7.21
CA VAL A 103 2.49 -2.50 6.24
C VAL A 103 3.89 -2.95 6.62
N GLU A 104 4.27 -2.81 7.89
CA GLU A 104 5.57 -3.27 8.40
C GLU A 104 5.76 -4.78 8.18
N LYS A 105 4.76 -5.58 8.59
CA LYS A 105 4.76 -7.04 8.33
C LYS A 105 4.80 -7.37 6.84
N LEU A 106 4.19 -6.55 5.99
CA LEU A 106 4.26 -6.74 4.54
C LEU A 106 5.69 -6.52 4.05
N VAL A 107 6.33 -5.40 4.42
CA VAL A 107 7.69 -5.07 4.00
C VAL A 107 8.70 -6.14 4.46
N LEU A 108 8.64 -6.57 5.73
CA LEU A 108 9.52 -7.61 6.26
C LEU A 108 9.42 -8.92 5.47
N ARG A 109 8.20 -9.32 5.06
CA ARG A 109 8.01 -10.52 4.22
C ARG A 109 8.65 -10.44 2.84
N TYR A 110 8.91 -9.24 2.29
CA TYR A 110 9.66 -9.13 1.04
C TYR A 110 11.17 -9.17 1.26
N LEU A 111 11.65 -8.82 2.45
CA LEU A 111 13.06 -8.89 2.80
C LEU A 111 13.50 -10.32 3.16
N ASP A 112 12.58 -11.14 3.68
CA ASP A 112 12.83 -12.54 4.03
C ASP A 112 12.72 -13.53 2.84
N LYS A 113 12.45 -13.04 1.63
CA LYS A 113 12.36 -13.85 0.41
C LYS A 113 13.73 -14.16 -0.17
#